data_AF-A0A954IR62-F1
#
_entry.id   AF-A0A954IR62-F1
#
_cell.length_a   1.000
_cell.length_b   1.000
_cell.length_c   1.000
_cell.angle_alpha   90.00
_cell.angle_beta   90.00
_cell.angle_gamma   90.00
#
_symmetry.space_group_name_H-M   'P 1'
#
loop_
_entity.id
_entity.type
_entity.pdbx_description
1 polymer ?
#
loop_
_entity_poly.entity_id
_entity_poly.type
_entity_poly.pdbx_seq_one_letter_code
_entity_poly.pdbx_strand_id
1 'polypeptide(L)'
;CFLDFLRVEAAYERDAWNLMPFNIAHEQLSLQRQHTAAFLWEAVFREKNRQRASEHLKRLKRLEKKHGMHLPALTDRIEERFVKPFAVNRMVALIPQSIEDARHNVQHSHSFDVLEGEIEAYLNSTSGSGIDVAPWLRTLEKEVDQATDHTETAPNHSEFSPLPLAASVSLRSMERQLRIWGHEPNRKPAKS
;
A
#
# COMPACT_ATOMS: atom_id res chain seq x y z
N CYS A 1 -1.12 33.19 5.89
CA CYS A 1 -1.67 32.79 4.58
C CYS A 1 -1.19 31.38 4.21
N PHE A 2 0.05 31.20 3.71
CA PHE A 2 0.57 29.89 3.32
C PHE A 2 0.69 28.85 4.47
N LEU A 3 1.14 29.29 5.65
CA LEU A 3 1.26 28.42 6.83
C LEU A 3 -0.06 27.72 7.23
N ASP A 4 -1.22 28.31 6.91
CA ASP A 4 -2.50 27.68 7.22
C ASP A 4 -2.80 26.49 6.30
N PHE A 5 -2.39 26.56 5.03
CA PHE A 5 -2.50 25.45 4.09
C PHE A 5 -1.56 24.31 4.47
N LEU A 6 -0.31 24.61 4.82
CA LEU A 6 0.66 23.62 5.32
C LEU A 6 0.15 22.90 6.58
N ARG A 7 -0.61 23.59 7.44
CA ARG A 7 -1.22 22.95 8.62
C ARG A 7 -2.32 21.96 8.25
N VAL A 8 -3.06 22.18 7.17
CA VAL A 8 -4.06 21.22 6.66
C VAL A 8 -3.36 20.03 6.03
N GLU A 9 -2.37 20.29 5.17
CA GLU A 9 -1.56 19.26 4.54
C GLU A 9 -0.89 18.35 5.58
N ALA A 10 -0.17 18.93 6.56
CA ALA A 10 0.49 18.16 7.60
C ALA A 10 -0.48 17.35 8.48
N ALA A 11 -1.70 17.85 8.68
CA ALA A 11 -2.73 17.11 9.41
C ALA A 11 -3.28 15.94 8.58
N TYR A 12 -3.53 16.15 7.28
CA TYR A 12 -3.95 15.09 6.37
C TYR A 12 -2.88 14.01 6.23
N GLU A 13 -1.61 14.41 6.01
CA GLU A 13 -0.50 13.48 5.89
C GLU A 13 -0.32 12.68 7.17
N ARG A 14 -0.36 13.31 8.36
CA ARG A 14 -0.30 12.56 9.63
C ARG A 14 -1.38 11.48 9.71
N ASP A 15 -2.59 11.78 9.25
CA ASP A 15 -3.69 10.83 9.25
C ASP A 15 -3.43 9.70 8.24
N ALA A 16 -2.95 10.03 7.04
CA ALA A 16 -2.56 9.05 6.03
C ALA A 16 -1.48 8.10 6.55
N TRP A 17 -0.46 8.63 7.24
CA TRP A 17 0.60 7.85 7.86
C TRP A 17 0.06 6.89 8.93
N ASN A 18 -0.86 7.33 9.77
CA ASN A 18 -1.52 6.45 10.75
C ASN A 18 -2.36 5.35 10.10
N LEU A 19 -2.81 5.55 8.86
CA LEU A 19 -3.61 4.59 8.09
C LEU A 19 -2.75 3.66 7.22
N MET A 20 -1.44 3.88 7.11
CA MET A 20 -0.53 3.06 6.32
C MET A 20 -0.62 1.55 6.63
N PRO A 21 -0.74 1.09 7.90
CA PRO A 21 -0.87 -0.34 8.18
C PRO A 21 -2.10 -0.99 7.52
N PHE A 22 -3.19 -0.25 7.33
CA PHE A 22 -4.39 -0.75 6.65
C PHE A 22 -4.17 -0.92 5.16
N ASN A 23 -3.37 -0.03 4.55
CA ASN A 23 -2.98 -0.13 3.15
C ASN A 23 -2.07 -1.35 2.93
N ILE A 24 -1.09 -1.58 3.81
CA ILE A 24 -0.22 -2.77 3.76
C ILE A 24 -1.05 -4.05 3.90
N ALA A 25 -2.01 -4.09 4.83
CA ALA A 25 -2.91 -5.25 4.95
C ALA A 25 -3.69 -5.49 3.66
N HIS A 26 -4.23 -4.43 3.04
CA HIS A 26 -4.93 -4.52 1.77
C HIS A 26 -4.02 -5.04 0.63
N GLU A 27 -2.79 -4.52 0.54
CA GLU A 27 -1.79 -4.98 -0.42
C GLU A 27 -1.56 -6.49 -0.32
N GLN A 28 -1.35 -7.01 0.90
CA GLN A 28 -1.13 -8.44 1.11
C GLN A 28 -2.35 -9.28 0.73
N LEU A 29 -3.57 -8.81 1.03
CA LEU A 29 -4.81 -9.50 0.61
C LEU A 29 -4.94 -9.55 -0.92
N SER A 30 -4.61 -8.45 -1.59
CA SER A 30 -4.65 -8.37 -3.05
C SER A 30 -3.62 -9.29 -3.70
N LEU A 31 -2.37 -9.29 -3.22
CA LEU A 31 -1.30 -10.16 -3.73
C LEU A 31 -1.59 -11.65 -3.52
N GLN A 32 -2.25 -12.01 -2.41
CA GLN A 32 -2.68 -13.39 -2.13
C GLN A 32 -3.95 -13.80 -2.90
N ARG A 33 -4.41 -12.98 -3.87
CA ARG A 33 -5.64 -13.21 -4.66
C ARG A 33 -6.91 -13.34 -3.82
N GLN A 34 -6.91 -12.79 -2.60
CA GLN A 34 -8.10 -12.74 -1.74
C GLN A 34 -8.97 -11.53 -2.10
N HIS A 35 -9.39 -11.44 -3.37
CA HIS A 35 -10.05 -10.25 -3.93
C HIS A 35 -11.32 -9.84 -3.16
N THR A 36 -12.13 -10.80 -2.69
CA THR A 36 -13.31 -10.52 -1.88
C THR A 36 -12.94 -9.90 -0.53
N ALA A 37 -11.89 -10.40 0.12
CA ALA A 37 -11.42 -9.86 1.40
C ALA A 37 -10.84 -8.45 1.22
N ALA A 38 -10.04 -8.24 0.18
CA ALA A 38 -9.49 -6.94 -0.19
C ALA A 38 -10.60 -5.91 -0.44
N PHE A 39 -11.63 -6.29 -1.23
CA PHE A 39 -12.79 -5.44 -1.50
C PHE A 39 -13.57 -5.07 -0.23
N LEU A 40 -13.89 -6.04 0.62
CA LEU A 40 -14.58 -5.79 1.89
C LEU A 40 -13.75 -4.91 2.83
N TRP A 41 -12.45 -5.14 2.87
CA TRP A 41 -11.52 -4.36 3.68
C TRP A 41 -11.50 -2.90 3.24
N GLU A 42 -11.42 -2.63 1.94
CA GLU A 42 -11.50 -1.28 1.39
C GLU A 42 -12.86 -0.62 1.69
N ALA A 43 -13.97 -1.33 1.52
CA ALA A 43 -15.30 -0.79 1.79
C ALA A 43 -15.44 -0.35 3.26
N VAL A 44 -15.00 -1.19 4.20
CA VAL A 44 -14.98 -0.87 5.64
C VAL A 44 -14.03 0.28 5.94
N PHE A 45 -12.84 0.29 5.35
CA PHE A 45 -11.86 1.36 5.52
C PHE A 45 -12.41 2.71 5.03
N ARG A 46 -13.02 2.72 3.84
CA ARG A 46 -13.64 3.89 3.23
C ARG A 46 -14.74 4.45 4.12
N GLU A 47 -15.64 3.61 4.61
CA GLU A 47 -16.74 4.09 5.46
C GLU A 47 -16.23 4.65 6.79
N LYS A 48 -15.31 3.95 7.46
CA LYS A 48 -14.74 4.39 8.74
C LYS A 48 -13.99 5.73 8.62
N ASN A 49 -13.33 5.98 7.50
CA ASN A 49 -12.50 7.19 7.31
C ASN A 49 -13.21 8.30 6.50
N ARG A 50 -14.44 8.05 6.03
CA ARG A 50 -15.21 8.99 5.19
C ARG A 50 -15.37 10.36 5.83
N GLN A 51 -15.75 10.39 7.11
CA GLN A 51 -15.95 11.63 7.84
C GLN A 51 -14.63 12.40 7.98
N ARG A 52 -13.55 11.72 8.39
CA ARG A 52 -12.23 12.32 8.57
C ARG A 52 -11.70 12.94 7.28
N ALA A 53 -11.80 12.24 6.16
CA ALA A 53 -11.41 12.79 4.86
C ALA A 53 -12.28 14.00 4.46
N SER A 54 -13.58 13.94 4.73
CA SER A 54 -14.51 15.05 4.45
C SER A 54 -14.22 16.29 5.30
N GLU A 55 -13.75 16.12 6.53
CA GLU A 55 -13.35 17.23 7.41
C GLU A 55 -12.14 17.99 6.88
N HIS A 56 -11.12 17.27 6.37
CA HIS A 56 -9.96 17.89 5.72
C HIS A 56 -10.36 18.69 4.47
N LEU A 57 -11.22 18.13 3.60
CA LEU A 57 -11.75 18.86 2.44
C LEU A 57 -12.53 20.12 2.82
N LYS A 58 -13.41 20.03 3.83
CA LYS A 58 -14.15 21.19 4.33
C LYS A 58 -13.21 22.26 4.87
N ARG A 59 -12.14 21.86 5.56
CA ARG A 59 -11.15 22.79 6.12
C ARG A 59 -10.34 23.47 5.01
N LEU A 60 -9.92 22.73 3.99
CA LEU A 60 -9.24 23.28 2.83
C LEU A 60 -10.12 24.32 2.12
N LYS A 61 -11.36 23.96 1.74
CA LYS A 61 -12.30 24.87 1.04
C LYS A 61 -12.57 26.16 1.82
N ARG A 62 -12.63 26.10 3.15
CA ARG A 62 -12.77 27.28 4.01
C ARG A 62 -11.55 28.20 3.93
N LEU A 63 -10.35 27.63 3.93
CA LEU A 63 -9.10 28.41 3.80
C LEU A 63 -8.97 29.02 2.41
N GLU A 64 -9.32 28.28 1.36
CA GLU A 64 -9.29 28.78 -0.02
C GLU A 64 -10.22 29.97 -0.19
N LYS A 65 -11.45 29.89 0.33
CA LYS A 65 -12.39 31.00 0.33
C LYS A 65 -11.91 32.19 1.16
N LYS A 66 -11.28 31.93 2.31
CA LYS A 66 -10.81 32.99 3.23
C LYS A 66 -9.64 33.77 2.64
N HIS A 67 -8.71 33.08 1.98
CA HIS A 67 -7.46 33.67 1.48
C HIS A 67 -7.52 33.99 -0.03
N GLY A 68 -8.59 33.63 -0.74
CA GLY A 68 -8.75 33.87 -2.17
C GLY A 68 -7.73 33.11 -3.03
N MET A 69 -7.24 31.97 -2.54
CA MET A 69 -6.17 31.18 -3.15
C MET A 69 -6.63 29.73 -3.29
N HIS A 70 -6.28 29.08 -4.40
CA HIS A 70 -6.53 27.67 -4.65
C HIS A 70 -5.20 26.94 -4.86
N LEU A 71 -5.04 25.78 -4.25
CA LEU A 71 -3.85 24.93 -4.40
C LEU A 71 -4.29 23.58 -5.00
N PRO A 72 -4.25 23.44 -6.34
CA PRO A 72 -4.74 22.24 -7.03
C PRO A 72 -4.10 20.96 -6.51
N ALA A 73 -2.77 20.92 -6.39
CA ALA A 73 -2.05 19.74 -5.91
C ALA A 73 -2.47 19.30 -4.49
N LEU A 74 -2.73 20.24 -3.58
CA LEU A 74 -3.23 19.92 -2.24
C LEU A 74 -4.70 19.48 -2.27
N THR A 75 -5.49 20.06 -3.16
CA THR A 75 -6.90 19.67 -3.36
C THR A 75 -6.96 18.24 -3.86
N ASP A 76 -6.26 17.94 -4.95
CA ASP A 76 -6.17 16.61 -5.55
C ASP A 76 -5.75 15.58 -4.49
N ARG A 77 -4.71 15.88 -3.71
CA ARG A 77 -4.20 15.00 -2.64
C ARG A 77 -5.22 14.68 -1.56
N ILE A 78 -6.01 15.66 -1.11
CA ILE A 78 -7.04 15.43 -0.08
C ILE A 78 -8.27 14.75 -0.70
N GLU A 79 -8.56 15.00 -1.98
CA GLU A 79 -9.65 14.34 -2.72
C GLU A 79 -9.42 12.84 -2.93
N GLU A 80 -8.17 12.37 -2.81
CA GLU A 80 -7.83 10.94 -2.75
C GLU A 80 -8.48 10.22 -1.55
N ARG A 81 -8.90 10.97 -0.50
CA ARG A 81 -9.62 10.49 0.69
C ARG A 81 -9.01 9.24 1.34
N PHE A 82 -7.68 9.11 1.28
CA PHE A 82 -6.91 7.94 1.73
C PHE A 82 -7.19 6.62 0.99
N VAL A 83 -8.12 6.57 0.03
CA VAL A 83 -8.51 5.31 -0.64
C VAL A 83 -7.72 5.04 -1.92
N LYS A 84 -7.16 6.08 -2.53
CA LYS A 84 -6.45 5.96 -3.80
C LYS A 84 -5.30 4.93 -3.81
N PRO A 85 -4.50 4.77 -2.74
CA PRO A 85 -3.49 3.71 -2.70
C PRO A 85 -4.07 2.29 -2.86
N PHE A 86 -5.33 2.06 -2.45
CA PHE A 86 -5.97 0.74 -2.58
C PHE A 86 -6.19 0.38 -4.05
N ALA A 87 -6.52 1.37 -4.89
CA ALA A 87 -6.66 1.16 -6.32
C ALA A 87 -5.35 0.69 -6.96
N VAL A 88 -4.21 1.28 -6.55
CA VAL A 88 -2.89 0.84 -7.01
C VAL A 88 -2.63 -0.61 -6.62
N ASN A 89 -2.93 -1.00 -5.38
CA ASN A 89 -2.75 -2.39 -4.94
C ASN A 89 -3.62 -3.37 -5.76
N ARG A 90 -4.84 -2.98 -6.15
CA ARG A 90 -5.71 -3.81 -7.02
C ARG A 90 -5.10 -3.98 -8.40
N MET A 91 -4.62 -2.89 -9.01
CA MET A 91 -3.94 -2.94 -10.31
C MET A 91 -2.71 -3.86 -10.27
N VAL A 92 -1.84 -3.68 -9.27
CA VAL A 92 -0.64 -4.52 -9.08
C VAL A 92 -1.02 -6.00 -8.99
N ALA A 93 -2.05 -6.35 -8.23
CA ALA A 93 -2.48 -7.74 -8.08
C ALA A 93 -3.06 -8.38 -9.37
N LEU A 94 -3.49 -7.59 -10.35
CA LEU A 94 -4.01 -8.09 -11.63
C LEU A 94 -2.90 -8.36 -12.67
N ILE A 95 -1.72 -7.75 -12.49
CA ILE A 95 -0.60 -7.87 -13.44
C ILE A 95 -0.13 -9.33 -13.62
N PRO A 96 0.13 -10.12 -12.56
CA PRO A 96 0.66 -11.48 -12.73
C PRO A 96 -0.28 -12.37 -13.56
N GLN A 97 -1.59 -12.30 -13.32
CA GLN A 97 -2.55 -13.10 -14.07
C GLN A 97 -2.69 -12.62 -15.51
N SER A 98 -2.64 -11.31 -15.75
CA SER A 98 -2.73 -10.74 -17.10
C SER A 98 -1.55 -11.16 -17.98
N ILE A 99 -0.33 -11.20 -17.41
CA ILE A 99 0.87 -11.69 -18.10
C ILE A 99 0.77 -13.18 -18.39
N GLU A 100 0.26 -13.97 -17.45
CA GLU A 100 0.10 -15.41 -17.63
C GLU A 100 -0.93 -15.75 -18.73
N ASP A 101 -2.05 -15.03 -18.77
CA ASP A 101 -3.07 -15.19 -19.79
C ASP A 101 -2.51 -14.82 -21.19
N ALA A 102 -1.73 -13.73 -21.28
CA ALA A 102 -1.09 -13.31 -22.53
C ALA A 102 -0.12 -14.38 -23.07
N ARG A 103 0.66 -15.03 -22.20
CA ARG A 103 1.58 -16.11 -22.59
C ARG A 103 0.86 -17.35 -23.10
N HIS A 104 -0.30 -17.66 -22.53
CA HIS A 104 -1.14 -18.77 -22.99
C HIS A 104 -1.90 -18.44 -24.29
N ASN A 105 -1.64 -17.28 -24.92
CA ASN A 105 -2.35 -16.78 -26.10
C ASN A 105 -3.87 -16.75 -25.88
N VAL A 106 -4.30 -16.46 -24.65
CA VAL A 106 -5.73 -16.26 -24.35
C VAL A 106 -6.15 -14.97 -25.05
N GLN A 107 -7.04 -15.09 -26.05
CA GLN A 107 -7.45 -13.92 -26.85
C GLN A 107 -8.18 -12.85 -26.04
N HIS A 108 -8.87 -13.24 -24.95
CA HIS A 108 -9.61 -12.32 -24.09
C HIS A 108 -9.28 -12.62 -22.63
N SER A 109 -8.33 -11.89 -22.06
CA SER A 109 -8.00 -11.99 -20.64
C SER A 109 -8.94 -11.10 -19.84
N HIS A 110 -9.83 -11.72 -19.06
CA HIS A 110 -10.68 -10.99 -18.13
C HIS A 110 -9.87 -10.16 -17.12
N SER A 111 -8.71 -10.67 -16.68
CA SER A 111 -7.84 -9.97 -15.74
C SER A 111 -7.27 -8.68 -16.33
N PHE A 112 -6.91 -8.71 -17.61
CA PHE A 112 -6.43 -7.54 -18.33
C PHE A 112 -7.54 -6.52 -18.55
N ASP A 113 -8.75 -6.95 -18.93
CA ASP A 113 -9.91 -6.07 -19.09
C ASP A 113 -10.23 -5.32 -17.79
N VAL A 114 -10.15 -6.02 -16.64
CA VAL A 114 -10.35 -5.41 -15.32
C VAL A 114 -9.22 -4.45 -14.98
N LEU A 115 -7.97 -4.79 -15.31
CA LEU A 115 -6.80 -3.93 -15.08
C LEU A 115 -6.93 -2.62 -15.88
N GLU A 116 -7.30 -2.70 -17.15
CA GLU A 116 -7.53 -1.54 -18.02
C GLU A 116 -8.61 -0.62 -17.43
N GLY A 117 -9.77 -1.19 -17.05
CA GLY A 117 -10.85 -0.43 -16.43
C GLY A 117 -10.46 0.25 -15.11
N GLU A 118 -9.65 -0.41 -14.27
CA GLU A 118 -9.13 0.17 -13.03
C GLU A 118 -8.16 1.33 -13.30
N ILE A 119 -7.28 1.20 -14.30
CA ILE A 119 -6.36 2.27 -14.72
C ILE A 119 -7.15 3.48 -15.24
N GLU A 120 -8.13 3.27 -16.12
CA GLU A 120 -8.98 4.35 -16.63
C GLU A 120 -9.72 5.08 -15.50
N ALA A 121 -10.33 4.33 -14.58
CA ALA A 121 -11.01 4.90 -13.41
C ALA A 121 -10.05 5.72 -12.53
N TYR A 122 -8.80 5.26 -12.38
CA TYR A 122 -7.78 5.96 -11.62
C TYR A 122 -7.30 7.25 -12.29
N LEU A 123 -7.10 7.22 -13.61
CA LEU A 123 -6.70 8.39 -14.39
C LEU A 123 -7.76 9.48 -14.38
N ASN A 124 -9.05 9.11 -14.43
CA ASN A 124 -10.16 10.06 -14.34
C ASN A 124 -10.21 10.85 -13.02
N SER A 125 -9.53 10.38 -11.98
CA SER A 125 -9.47 11.03 -10.66
C SER A 125 -8.07 11.52 -10.27
N THR A 126 -7.11 11.48 -11.21
CA THR A 126 -5.71 11.84 -10.95
C THR A 126 -5.24 12.95 -11.88
N SER A 127 -5.01 14.13 -11.33
CA SER A 127 -4.29 15.21 -12.03
C SER A 127 -2.78 15.02 -11.84
N GLY A 128 -2.06 14.63 -12.91
CA GLY A 128 -0.60 14.52 -12.90
C GLY A 128 0.08 15.83 -13.31
N SER A 129 1.26 16.14 -12.76
CA SER A 129 2.02 17.37 -13.09
C SER A 129 2.71 17.32 -14.45
N GLY A 130 2.74 16.16 -15.13
CA GLY A 130 3.34 15.96 -16.45
C GLY A 130 4.87 16.02 -16.51
N ILE A 131 5.54 16.32 -15.38
CA ILE A 131 6.99 16.56 -15.33
C ILE A 131 7.76 15.28 -14.99
N ASP A 132 7.23 14.47 -14.07
CA ASP A 132 7.88 13.25 -13.58
C ASP A 132 6.94 12.03 -13.70
N VAL A 133 7.54 10.85 -13.88
CA VAL A 133 6.81 9.58 -13.85
C VAL A 133 6.21 9.37 -12.45
N ALA A 134 4.89 9.23 -12.39
CA ALA A 134 4.17 9.09 -11.14
C ALA A 134 4.58 7.80 -10.38
N PRO A 135 4.68 7.84 -9.04
CA PRO A 135 5.13 6.70 -8.24
C PRO A 135 4.32 5.41 -8.44
N TRP A 136 3.00 5.53 -8.65
CA TRP A 136 2.13 4.38 -8.90
C TRP A 136 2.49 3.67 -10.22
N LEU A 137 2.86 4.43 -11.27
CA LEU A 137 3.23 3.85 -12.56
C LEU A 137 4.55 3.09 -12.46
N ARG A 138 5.53 3.63 -11.71
CA ARG A 138 6.79 2.92 -11.39
C ARG A 138 6.54 1.63 -10.61
N THR A 139 5.51 1.59 -9.78
CA THR A 139 5.13 0.39 -9.02
C THR A 139 4.58 -0.68 -9.96
N LEU A 140 3.72 -0.29 -10.92
CA LEU A 140 3.23 -1.21 -11.94
C LEU A 140 4.35 -1.70 -12.86
N GLU A 141 5.21 -0.80 -13.35
CA GLU A 141 6.38 -1.15 -14.17
C GLU A 141 7.24 -2.21 -13.49
N LYS A 142 7.59 -1.99 -12.22
CA LYS A 142 8.34 -2.97 -11.42
C LYS A 142 7.64 -4.32 -11.31
N GLU A 143 6.32 -4.35 -11.14
CA GLU A 143 5.57 -5.60 -11.05
C GLU A 143 5.51 -6.33 -12.40
N VAL A 144 5.37 -5.59 -13.51
CA VAL A 144 5.44 -6.15 -14.86
C VAL A 144 6.81 -6.80 -15.08
N ASP A 145 7.89 -6.07 -14.81
CA ASP A 145 9.27 -6.57 -14.96
C ASP A 145 9.49 -7.84 -14.12
N GLN A 146 9.02 -7.85 -12.88
CA GLN A 146 9.13 -9.03 -12.01
C GLN A 146 8.36 -10.23 -12.57
N ALA A 147 7.12 -10.03 -13.01
CA ALA A 147 6.30 -11.10 -13.57
C ALA A 147 6.84 -11.62 -14.92
N THR A 148 7.53 -10.79 -15.69
CA THR A 148 8.27 -11.23 -16.88
C THR A 148 9.52 -12.03 -16.53
N ASP A 149 10.36 -11.51 -15.62
CA ASP A 149 11.66 -12.08 -15.26
C ASP A 149 11.56 -13.40 -14.48
N HIS A 150 10.59 -13.52 -13.57
CA HIS A 150 10.35 -14.73 -12.76
C HIS A 150 10.07 -15.99 -13.59
N THR A 151 9.91 -15.85 -14.90
CA THR A 151 9.59 -16.95 -15.80
C THR A 151 10.70 -17.26 -16.81
N GLU A 152 11.59 -16.30 -17.12
CA GLU A 152 12.80 -16.56 -17.90
C GLU A 152 13.87 -17.29 -17.08
N THR A 153 13.93 -16.99 -15.79
CA THR A 153 14.67 -17.80 -14.82
C THR A 153 13.67 -18.68 -14.08
N ALA A 154 13.38 -19.88 -14.59
CA ALA A 154 12.96 -20.96 -13.71
C ALA A 154 14.13 -21.20 -12.74
N PRO A 155 14.07 -20.75 -11.48
CA PRO A 155 15.17 -20.95 -10.57
C PRO A 155 15.10 -22.41 -10.14
N ASN A 156 16.22 -23.12 -10.22
CA ASN A 156 16.44 -24.26 -9.34
C ASN A 156 15.96 -23.88 -7.94
N HIS A 157 15.02 -24.64 -7.38
CA HIS A 157 14.53 -24.46 -6.02
C HIS A 157 15.67 -24.56 -5.00
N SER A 158 16.32 -23.44 -4.70
CA SER A 158 17.20 -23.21 -3.55
C SER A 158 17.57 -21.73 -3.61
N GLU A 159 16.88 -20.81 -2.94
CA GLU A 159 17.33 -20.32 -1.63
C GLU A 159 16.28 -19.36 -0.98
N PHE A 160 14.98 -19.58 -1.21
CA PHE A 160 14.00 -19.00 -0.29
C PHE A 160 13.98 -19.84 0.98
N SER A 161 14.78 -19.44 1.96
CA SER A 161 14.60 -19.90 3.33
C SER A 161 13.20 -19.44 3.76
N PRO A 162 12.24 -20.34 3.98
CA PRO A 162 10.91 -19.93 4.40
C PRO A 162 11.06 -19.16 5.71
N LEU A 163 10.54 -17.93 5.75
CA LEU A 163 10.29 -17.24 7.00
C LEU A 163 9.54 -18.24 7.90
N PRO A 164 10.03 -18.54 9.11
CA PRO A 164 9.38 -19.54 9.94
C PRO A 164 7.94 -19.08 10.17
N LEU A 165 6.98 -19.83 9.61
CA LEU A 165 5.57 -19.71 9.97
C LEU A 165 5.53 -19.64 11.49
N ALA A 166 4.88 -18.60 12.03
CA ALA A 166 4.79 -18.30 13.45
C ALA A 166 4.81 -19.59 14.27
N ALA A 167 5.98 -19.90 14.82
CA ALA A 167 6.12 -21.09 15.64
C ALA A 167 5.14 -20.89 16.79
N SER A 168 4.17 -21.79 16.93
CA SER A 168 3.30 -21.83 18.10
C SER A 168 4.16 -22.28 19.28
N VAL A 169 4.98 -21.36 19.80
CA VAL A 169 5.78 -21.59 20.99
C VAL A 169 4.78 -21.75 22.13
N SER A 170 4.62 -22.99 22.61
CA SER A 170 3.81 -23.25 23.79
C SER A 170 4.37 -22.45 24.97
N LEU A 171 3.48 -21.93 25.83
CA LEU A 171 3.84 -21.12 27.00
C LEU A 171 4.97 -21.76 27.85
N ARG A 172 4.93 -23.10 28.00
CA ARG A 172 5.94 -23.87 28.73
C ARG A 172 7.33 -23.82 28.10
N SER A 173 7.42 -23.72 26.76
CA SER A 173 8.69 -23.60 26.06
C SER A 173 9.30 -22.21 26.27
N MET A 174 8.46 -21.17 26.27
CA MET A 174 8.88 -19.79 26.49
C MET A 174 9.37 -19.59 27.93
N GLU A 175 8.68 -20.14 28.93
CA GLU A 175 9.12 -20.13 30.34
C GLU A 175 10.48 -20.82 30.54
N ARG A 176 10.71 -21.93 29.82
CA ARG A 176 11.98 -22.65 29.87
C ARG A 176 13.11 -21.82 29.27
N GLN A 177 12.87 -21.14 28.15
CA GLN A 177 13.85 -20.25 27.51
C GLN A 177 14.19 -19.04 28.39
N LEU A 178 13.19 -18.42 29.02
CA LEU A 178 13.40 -17.31 29.96
C LEU A 178 14.26 -17.71 31.16
N ARG A 179 14.14 -18.94 31.67
CA ARG A 179 15.01 -19.46 32.73
C ARG A 179 16.46 -19.67 32.28
N ILE A 180 16.68 -20.05 31.03
CA ILE A 180 18.03 -20.21 30.46
C ILE A 180 18.69 -18.84 30.31
N TRP A 181 17.95 -17.83 29.85
CA TRP A 181 18.44 -16.47 29.68
C TRP A 181 18.62 -15.71 31.00
N GLY A 182 17.82 -16.03 32.02
CA GLY A 182 18.01 -15.52 33.38
C GLY A 182 19.32 -15.98 34.05
N HIS A 183 20.07 -16.90 33.42
CA HIS A 183 21.32 -17.45 33.94
C HIS A 183 22.59 -16.89 33.29
N GLU A 184 22.54 -15.88 32.41
CA GLU A 184 23.77 -15.18 32.00
C GLU A 184 24.34 -14.39 33.20
N PRO A 185 25.49 -14.79 33.78
CA PRO A 185 26.10 -14.03 34.86
C PRO A 185 26.96 -12.93 34.23
N ASN A 186 26.50 -11.69 34.39
CA ASN A 186 27.31 -10.50 34.65
C ASN A 186 28.76 -10.55 34.12
N ARG A 187 28.98 -10.22 32.83
CA ARG A 187 30.32 -9.92 32.30
C ARG A 187 30.85 -8.65 32.99
N LYS A 188 31.65 -8.82 34.04
CA LYS A 188 32.47 -7.73 34.59
C LYS A 188 33.51 -7.28 33.55
N PRO A 189 33.82 -5.97 33.46
CA PRO A 189 34.85 -5.48 32.55
C PRO A 189 36.24 -5.89 33.05
N ALA A 190 37.05 -6.44 32.15
CA ALA A 190 38.45 -6.74 32.40
C ALA A 190 39.24 -5.41 32.55
N LYS A 191 39.81 -5.19 33.73
CA LYS A 191 40.96 -4.30 33.92
C LYS A 191 42.22 -5.18 33.86
N SER A 192 43.11 -4.94 32.91
CA SER A 192 44.50 -4.52 33.15
C SER A 192 45.22 -4.33 31.84
#